data_AF-A0A1U8IQJ9-F1
#
_entry.id   AF-A0A1U8IQJ9-F1
#
_cell.length_a   1.000
_cell.length_b   1.000
_cell.length_c   1.000
_cell.angle_alpha   90.00
_cell.angle_beta   90.00
_cell.angle_gamma   90.00
#
_symmetry.space_group_name_H-M   'P 1'
#
loop_
_entity.id
_entity.type
_entity.pdbx_description
1 polymer ?
#
loop_
_entity_poly.entity_id
_entity_poly.type
_entity_poly.pdbx_seq_one_letter_code
_entity_poly.pdbx_strand_id
1 'polypeptide(L)'
;MPETRSFFAAGELDGRIIVACGHDEHKNALRTAWEYDARMDEWKELKPMSEERDECQGVVIGSEFWMVSGYRTDNQGQFEGSAEVMELETGQWFRVEEAWKASQCPRSCVGVGKEKLFSWADCDSAIRVGVCSAPLGEWTFVSGSAHQGGPTGFFLVDQQTGKCNTIDEISQQFSGFIQSGCCVDI
;
A
#
# COMPACT_ATOMS: atom_id res chain seq x y z
N MET A 1 19.17 -1.27 2.03
CA MET A 1 19.36 -1.63 0.63
C MET A 1 20.48 -0.74 0.11
N PRO A 2 21.38 -1.22 -0.74
CA PRO A 2 22.48 -0.41 -1.28
C PRO A 2 22.01 0.51 -2.43
N GLU A 3 20.82 1.11 -2.30
CA GLU A 3 20.22 2.00 -3.31
C GLU A 3 19.28 3.00 -2.63
N THR A 4 19.31 4.25 -3.08
CA THR A 4 18.36 5.28 -2.65
C THR A 4 17.12 5.26 -3.54
N ARG A 5 15.94 5.23 -2.94
CA ARG A 5 14.66 5.32 -3.68
C ARG A 5 13.58 6.04 -2.91
N SER A 6 12.57 6.53 -3.61
CA SER A 6 11.35 7.13 -3.04
C SER A 6 10.09 6.56 -3.72
N PHE A 7 8.93 6.74 -3.09
CA PHE A 7 7.61 6.33 -3.64
C PHE A 7 7.52 4.85 -4.06
N PHE A 8 8.26 4.01 -3.34
CA PHE A 8 8.28 2.56 -3.50
C PHE A 8 7.13 1.88 -2.76
N ALA A 9 6.80 0.68 -3.20
CA ALA A 9 5.95 -0.24 -2.47
C ALA A 9 6.75 -0.90 -1.34
N ALA A 10 6.15 -1.05 -0.16
CA ALA A 10 6.75 -1.77 0.95
C ALA A 10 5.70 -2.58 1.73
N GLY A 11 6.13 -3.68 2.33
CA GLY A 11 5.29 -4.55 3.15
C GLY A 11 6.14 -5.54 3.95
N GLU A 12 5.59 -6.03 5.05
CA GLU A 12 6.17 -7.12 5.84
C GLU A 12 5.61 -8.45 5.33
N LEU A 13 6.47 -9.43 5.09
CA LEU A 13 6.08 -10.77 4.67
C LEU A 13 7.00 -11.79 5.34
N ASP A 14 6.45 -12.59 6.26
CA ASP A 14 7.15 -13.67 6.98
C ASP A 14 8.45 -13.22 7.69
N GLY A 15 8.37 -12.12 8.43
CA GLY A 15 9.49 -11.52 9.16
C GLY A 15 10.45 -10.72 8.30
N ARG A 16 10.16 -10.51 7.02
CA ARG A 16 11.02 -9.81 6.06
C ARG A 16 10.32 -8.55 5.56
N ILE A 17 11.08 -7.46 5.42
CA ILE A 17 10.56 -6.25 4.80
C ILE A 17 10.85 -6.30 3.31
N ILE A 18 9.81 -6.32 2.49
CA ILE A 18 9.91 -6.24 1.05
C ILE A 18 9.83 -4.78 0.64
N VAL A 19 10.73 -4.36 -0.25
CA VAL A 19 10.76 -3.03 -0.88
C VAL A 19 10.83 -3.23 -2.38
N ALA A 20 9.88 -2.66 -3.11
CA ALA A 20 9.74 -2.87 -4.55
C ALA A 20 9.46 -1.56 -5.27
N CYS A 21 9.98 -1.39 -6.49
CA CYS A 21 9.68 -0.24 -7.34
C CYS A 21 10.07 1.10 -6.68
N GLY A 22 9.40 2.20 -7.06
CA GLY A 22 9.73 3.57 -6.70
C GLY A 22 10.63 4.21 -7.76
N HIS A 23 11.34 5.26 -7.39
CA HIS A 23 12.30 5.91 -8.29
C HIS A 23 13.65 6.21 -7.66
N ASP A 24 14.68 6.34 -8.49
CA ASP A 24 16.02 6.79 -8.13
C ASP A 24 16.11 8.33 -7.94
N GLU A 25 17.31 8.83 -7.64
CA GLU A 25 17.56 10.27 -7.47
C GLU A 25 17.27 11.11 -8.73
N HIS A 26 17.24 10.47 -9.89
CA HIS A 26 16.95 11.07 -11.19
C HIS A 26 15.49 10.95 -11.61
N LYS A 27 14.61 10.43 -10.72
CA LYS A 27 13.19 10.19 -10.99
C LYS A 27 12.93 9.14 -12.07
N ASN A 28 13.88 8.24 -12.28
CA ASN A 28 13.64 7.06 -13.10
C ASN A 28 12.91 6.03 -12.26
N ALA A 29 11.75 5.57 -12.74
CA ALA A 29 11.04 4.45 -12.16
C ALA A 29 11.95 3.20 -12.15
N LEU A 30 11.83 2.41 -11.08
CA LEU A 30 12.62 1.21 -10.85
C LEU A 30 11.73 -0.03 -10.96
N ARG A 31 12.32 -1.12 -11.45
CA ARG A 31 11.71 -2.47 -11.41
C ARG A 31 12.38 -3.40 -10.40
N THR A 32 13.43 -2.92 -9.74
CA THR A 32 14.20 -3.69 -8.76
C THR A 32 13.43 -3.82 -7.45
N ALA A 33 13.64 -4.95 -6.79
CA ALA A 33 13.06 -5.24 -5.49
C ALA A 33 14.13 -5.79 -4.54
N TRP A 34 13.92 -5.55 -3.25
CA TRP A 34 14.83 -5.89 -2.17
C TRP A 34 14.05 -6.48 -1.01
N GLU A 35 14.63 -7.47 -0.35
CA GLU A 35 14.19 -7.92 0.96
C GLU A 35 15.20 -7.51 2.03
N TYR A 36 14.70 -7.15 3.20
CA TYR A 36 15.48 -6.94 4.40
C TYR A 36 15.11 -8.01 5.43
N ASP A 37 16.11 -8.80 5.83
CA ASP A 37 16.00 -9.72 6.95
C ASP A 37 16.42 -9.02 8.23
N ALA A 38 15.44 -8.64 9.06
CA ALA A 38 15.70 -7.92 10.31
C ALA A 38 16.44 -8.77 11.35
N ARG A 39 16.43 -10.11 11.23
CA ARG A 39 17.14 -11.01 12.14
C ARG A 39 18.62 -11.07 11.80
N MET A 40 18.95 -11.02 10.51
CA MET A 40 20.32 -11.03 10.01
C MET A 40 20.91 -9.64 9.82
N ASP A 41 20.08 -8.59 9.82
CA ASP A 41 20.45 -7.22 9.46
C ASP A 41 21.06 -7.14 8.05
N GLU A 42 20.46 -7.86 7.11
CA GLU A 42 20.99 -8.01 5.76
C GLU A 42 19.94 -7.66 4.70
N TRP A 43 20.41 -7.03 3.63
CA TRP A 43 19.63 -6.77 2.44
C TRP A 43 19.98 -7.78 1.36
N LYS A 44 18.97 -8.30 0.68
CA LYS A 44 19.13 -9.17 -0.48
C LYS A 44 18.30 -8.66 -1.65
N GLU A 45 18.92 -8.60 -2.82
CA GLU A 45 18.22 -8.27 -4.05
C GLU A 45 17.32 -9.43 -4.45
N LEU A 46 16.08 -9.10 -4.83
CA LEU A 46 15.09 -10.05 -5.31
C LEU A 46 15.07 -10.07 -6.84
N LYS A 47 14.35 -11.03 -7.43
CA LYS A 47 14.10 -10.99 -8.88
C LYS A 47 13.40 -9.67 -9.21
N PRO A 48 13.76 -8.99 -10.31
CA PRO A 48 13.09 -7.78 -10.71
C PRO A 48 11.68 -8.09 -11.22
N MET A 49 10.80 -7.10 -11.10
CA MET A 49 9.49 -7.10 -11.72
C MET A 49 9.60 -6.99 -13.25
N SER A 50 8.48 -7.26 -13.93
CA SER A 50 8.40 -7.18 -15.38
C SER A 50 8.58 -5.74 -15.88
N GLU A 51 8.08 -4.76 -15.14
CA GLU A 51 8.08 -3.35 -15.51
C GLU A 51 8.49 -2.44 -14.34
N GLU A 52 9.09 -1.32 -14.67
CA GLU A 52 9.45 -0.26 -13.73
C GLU A 52 8.24 0.58 -13.34
N ARG A 53 8.10 0.90 -12.05
CA ARG A 53 6.97 1.69 -11.56
C ARG A 53 7.37 2.65 -10.47
N ASP A 54 6.84 3.86 -10.56
CA ASP A 54 6.89 4.91 -9.54
C ASP A 54 5.49 5.12 -8.93
N GLU A 55 5.44 5.70 -7.73
CA GLU A 55 4.21 5.96 -6.97
C GLU A 55 3.26 4.75 -6.83
N CYS A 56 3.84 3.57 -6.68
CA CYS A 56 3.12 2.32 -6.42
C CYS A 56 2.78 2.15 -4.92
N GLN A 57 2.00 1.13 -4.59
CA GLN A 57 1.64 0.79 -3.21
C GLN A 57 1.92 -0.69 -2.93
N GLY A 58 2.53 -0.98 -1.78
CA GLY A 58 2.72 -2.36 -1.30
C GLY A 58 1.58 -2.78 -0.38
N VAL A 59 1.12 -4.01 -0.55
CA VAL A 59 0.09 -4.64 0.28
C VAL A 59 0.40 -6.13 0.43
N VAL A 60 0.12 -6.71 1.59
CA VAL A 60 0.36 -8.13 1.85
C VAL A 60 -0.98 -8.84 1.99
N ILE A 61 -1.17 -9.92 1.25
CA ILE A 61 -2.40 -10.71 1.22
C ILE A 61 -2.02 -12.18 1.41
N GLY A 62 -2.31 -12.73 2.59
CA GLY A 62 -1.87 -14.09 2.92
C GLY A 62 -0.35 -14.21 2.84
N SER A 63 0.16 -15.10 2.00
CA SER A 63 1.59 -15.36 1.77
C SER A 63 2.16 -14.62 0.55
N GLU A 64 1.47 -13.59 0.07
CA GLU A 64 1.82 -12.87 -1.15
C GLU A 64 2.05 -11.38 -0.86
N PHE A 65 3.06 -10.81 -1.51
CA PHE A 65 3.26 -9.37 -1.55
C PHE A 65 2.80 -8.80 -2.89
N TRP A 66 1.88 -7.85 -2.84
CA TRP A 66 1.28 -7.17 -3.98
C TRP A 66 1.88 -5.77 -4.13
N MET A 67 2.55 -5.53 -5.25
CA MET A 67 2.90 -4.19 -5.74
C MET A 67 1.78 -3.73 -6.67
N VAL A 68 1.02 -2.73 -6.23
CA VAL A 68 -0.21 -2.28 -6.87
C VAL A 68 0.04 -1.00 -7.67
N SER A 69 -0.37 -1.03 -8.94
CA SER A 69 -0.41 0.14 -9.84
C SER A 69 0.95 0.86 -9.91
N GLY A 70 0.96 2.19 -9.87
CA GLY A 70 2.12 3.02 -10.21
C GLY A 70 2.18 3.34 -11.69
N TYR A 71 3.22 4.03 -12.11
CA TYR A 71 3.43 4.43 -13.50
C TYR A 71 4.91 4.36 -13.92
N ARG A 72 5.16 4.21 -15.21
CA ARG A 72 6.52 4.19 -15.79
C ARG A 72 7.10 5.60 -15.90
N THR A 73 8.42 5.70 -16.04
CA THR A 73 9.13 6.98 -16.21
C THR A 73 8.60 7.82 -17.37
N ASP A 74 8.22 7.18 -18.47
CA ASP A 74 7.74 7.83 -19.69
C ASP A 74 6.25 8.18 -19.64
N ASN A 75 5.51 7.65 -18.66
CA ASN A 75 4.06 7.77 -18.52
C ASN A 75 3.66 8.38 -17.15
N GLN A 76 4.41 9.37 -16.67
CA GLN A 76 4.18 9.98 -15.35
C GLN A 76 2.71 10.38 -15.12
N GLY A 77 2.17 9.97 -13.97
CA GLY A 77 0.78 10.21 -13.57
C GLY A 77 -0.26 9.31 -14.23
N GLN A 78 0.12 8.48 -15.22
CA GLN A 78 -0.78 7.50 -15.85
C GLN A 78 -0.72 6.18 -15.08
N PHE A 79 -1.40 6.15 -13.93
CA PHE A 79 -1.45 4.96 -13.06
C PHE A 79 -2.00 3.74 -13.78
N GLU A 80 -1.28 2.63 -13.73
CA GLU A 80 -1.69 1.37 -14.34
C GLU A 80 -2.80 0.68 -13.55
N GLY A 81 -3.66 -0.06 -14.25
CA GLY A 81 -4.69 -0.90 -13.63
C GLY A 81 -4.21 -2.29 -13.19
N SER A 82 -2.91 -2.57 -13.33
CA SER A 82 -2.31 -3.87 -13.05
C SER A 82 -1.52 -3.86 -11.73
N ALA A 83 -1.25 -5.05 -11.21
CA ALA A 83 -0.35 -5.29 -10.08
C ALA A 83 0.72 -6.34 -10.47
N GLU A 84 1.81 -6.39 -9.71
CA GLU A 84 2.70 -7.56 -9.70
C GLU A 84 2.71 -8.19 -8.31
N VAL A 85 2.59 -9.51 -8.28
CA VAL A 85 2.46 -10.32 -7.07
C VAL A 85 3.70 -11.16 -6.90
N MET A 86 4.35 -11.05 -5.75
CA MET A 86 5.49 -11.87 -5.38
C MET A 86 5.05 -13.04 -4.50
N GLU A 87 5.32 -14.25 -4.96
CA GLU A 87 5.20 -15.46 -4.15
C GLU A 87 6.45 -15.66 -3.29
N LEU A 88 6.27 -15.82 -1.98
CA LEU A 88 7.38 -15.96 -1.03
C LEU A 88 8.28 -17.17 -1.32
N GLU A 89 7.68 -18.32 -1.66
CA GLU A 89 8.42 -19.58 -1.84
C GLU A 89 9.42 -19.52 -3.01
N THR A 90 9.03 -18.85 -4.09
CA THR A 90 9.80 -18.82 -5.35
C THR A 90 10.54 -17.51 -5.57
N GLY A 91 10.13 -16.45 -4.86
CA GLY A 91 10.54 -15.06 -5.07
C GLY A 91 10.24 -14.58 -6.50
N GLN A 92 9.29 -15.21 -7.20
CA GLN A 92 8.90 -14.84 -8.55
C GLN A 92 7.76 -13.83 -8.52
N TRP A 93 7.77 -12.93 -9.50
CA TRP A 93 6.72 -11.95 -9.74
C TRP A 93 5.78 -12.42 -10.83
N PHE A 94 4.48 -12.24 -10.60
CA PHE A 94 3.43 -12.54 -11.54
C PHE A 94 2.57 -11.31 -11.76
N ARG A 95 2.34 -10.95 -13.03
CA ARG A 95 1.48 -9.82 -13.37
C ARG A 95 0.01 -10.22 -13.25
N VAL A 96 -0.75 -9.38 -12.56
CA VAL A 96 -2.21 -9.47 -12.45
C VAL A 96 -2.82 -8.25 -13.10
N GLU A 97 -3.54 -8.48 -14.20
CA GLU A 97 -4.28 -7.42 -14.90
C GLU A 97 -5.57 -7.08 -14.15
N GLU A 98 -6.07 -5.86 -14.36
CA GLU A 98 -7.34 -5.37 -13.78
C GLU A 98 -7.41 -5.46 -12.24
N ALA A 99 -6.25 -5.54 -11.57
CA ALA A 99 -6.14 -5.54 -10.12
C ALA A 99 -6.52 -4.18 -9.50
N TRP A 100 -6.43 -3.10 -10.27
CA TRP A 100 -6.67 -1.74 -9.82
C TRP A 100 -7.44 -0.91 -10.86
N LYS A 101 -8.09 0.17 -10.41
CA LYS A 101 -8.73 1.12 -11.32
C LYS A 101 -7.65 1.96 -12.00
N ALA A 102 -7.52 1.84 -13.32
CA ALA A 102 -6.56 2.63 -14.08
C ALA A 102 -6.75 4.14 -13.85
N SER A 103 -5.65 4.89 -13.92
CA SER A 103 -5.57 6.35 -13.61
C SER A 103 -5.84 6.75 -12.16
N GLN A 104 -6.17 5.79 -11.27
CA GLN A 104 -6.29 6.07 -9.84
C GLN A 104 -4.96 5.86 -9.13
N CYS A 105 -4.48 6.88 -8.42
CA CYS A 105 -3.30 6.75 -7.57
C CYS A 105 -3.55 5.69 -6.48
N PRO A 106 -2.69 4.65 -6.35
CA PRO A 106 -2.85 3.62 -5.33
C PRO A 106 -2.37 4.09 -3.95
N ARG A 107 -1.53 5.14 -3.91
CA ARG A 107 -0.86 5.54 -2.67
C ARG A 107 -1.86 5.93 -1.60
N SER A 108 -1.64 5.36 -0.43
CA SER A 108 -2.37 5.72 0.79
C SER A 108 -3.89 5.59 0.67
N CYS A 109 -4.42 4.74 -0.20
CA CYS A 109 -5.86 4.47 -0.28
C CYS A 109 -6.23 3.04 -0.67
N VAL A 110 -5.27 2.17 -1.01
CA VAL A 110 -5.55 0.75 -1.29
C VAL A 110 -6.02 0.04 -0.02
N GLY A 111 -7.15 -0.66 -0.13
CA GLY A 111 -7.68 -1.59 0.85
C GLY A 111 -7.80 -3.00 0.27
N VAL A 112 -7.79 -4.00 1.16
CA VAL A 112 -7.93 -5.42 0.80
C VAL A 112 -9.29 -5.92 1.26
N GLY A 113 -10.13 -6.30 0.30
CA GLY A 113 -11.37 -7.03 0.56
C GLY A 113 -11.14 -8.54 0.50
N LYS A 114 -12.21 -9.33 0.66
CA LYS A 114 -12.12 -10.81 0.67
C LYS A 114 -11.41 -11.42 -0.54
N GLU A 115 -11.53 -10.79 -1.71
CA GLU A 115 -10.96 -11.31 -2.97
C GLU A 115 -10.45 -10.21 -3.92
N LYS A 116 -10.52 -8.94 -3.53
CA LYS A 116 -10.22 -7.81 -4.43
C LYS A 116 -9.58 -6.65 -3.68
N LEU A 117 -8.69 -5.95 -4.38
CA LEU A 117 -8.23 -4.63 -3.99
C LEU A 117 -9.34 -3.61 -4.27
N PHE A 118 -9.47 -2.62 -3.40
CA PHE A 118 -10.40 -1.50 -3.58
C PHE A 118 -9.78 -0.21 -3.05
N SER A 119 -10.39 0.92 -3.38
CA SER A 119 -9.98 2.22 -2.86
C SER A 119 -10.83 2.62 -1.66
N TRP A 120 -10.20 2.96 -0.55
CA TRP A 120 -10.89 3.51 0.62
C TRP A 120 -11.64 4.82 0.31
N ALA A 121 -11.23 5.57 -0.72
CA ALA A 121 -11.95 6.75 -1.19
C ALA A 121 -13.32 6.40 -1.82
N ASP A 122 -13.57 5.13 -2.16
CA ASP A 122 -14.89 4.66 -2.60
C ASP A 122 -15.84 4.47 -1.39
N CYS A 123 -15.30 4.28 -0.18
CA CYS A 123 -16.07 4.14 1.07
C CYS A 123 -16.57 5.50 1.56
N ASP A 124 -15.65 6.47 1.64
CA ASP A 124 -15.96 7.86 1.95
C ASP A 124 -14.95 8.79 1.27
N SER A 125 -15.44 9.86 0.65
CA SER A 125 -14.64 10.85 -0.06
C SER A 125 -13.61 11.60 0.80
N ALA A 126 -13.76 11.54 2.13
CA ALA A 126 -12.81 12.06 3.11
C ALA A 126 -11.61 11.13 3.35
N ILE A 127 -11.60 9.91 2.81
CA ILE A 127 -10.54 8.92 2.99
C ILE A 127 -9.67 8.86 1.73
N ARG A 128 -8.86 9.90 1.48
CA ARG A 128 -8.06 10.00 0.25
C ARG A 128 -6.58 9.80 0.44
N VAL A 129 -6.05 10.24 1.58
CA VAL A 129 -4.61 10.19 1.86
C VAL A 129 -4.34 9.77 3.29
N GLY A 130 -3.12 9.28 3.52
CA GLY A 130 -2.66 8.87 4.84
C GLY A 130 -3.51 7.75 5.45
N VAL A 131 -4.08 6.88 4.61
CA VAL A 131 -5.01 5.86 5.11
C VAL A 131 -4.25 4.80 5.90
N CYS A 132 -4.77 4.52 7.09
CA CYS A 132 -4.36 3.43 7.96
C CYS A 132 -5.60 2.64 8.30
N SER A 133 -5.53 1.32 8.22
CA SER A 133 -6.67 0.45 8.53
C SER A 133 -6.26 -0.73 9.39
N ALA A 134 -7.10 -1.08 10.37
CA ALA A 134 -6.88 -2.23 11.24
C ALA A 134 -8.18 -3.03 11.41
N PRO A 135 -8.14 -4.36 11.29
CA PRO A 135 -9.29 -5.21 11.56
C PRO A 135 -9.66 -5.19 13.05
N LEU A 136 -10.96 -5.14 13.34
CA LEU A 136 -11.58 -5.14 14.67
C LEU A 136 -12.79 -6.09 14.67
N GLY A 137 -12.53 -7.39 14.60
CA GLY A 137 -13.58 -8.40 14.50
C GLY A 137 -14.35 -8.27 13.18
N GLU A 138 -15.65 -8.02 13.26
CA GLU A 138 -16.51 -7.82 12.08
C GLU A 138 -16.36 -6.42 11.44
N TRP A 139 -15.59 -5.53 12.07
CA TRP A 139 -15.35 -4.16 11.62
C TRP A 139 -13.91 -3.98 11.14
N THR A 140 -13.68 -2.97 10.31
CA THR A 140 -12.35 -2.43 10.01
C THR A 140 -12.34 -0.98 10.46
N PHE A 141 -11.46 -0.65 11.40
CA PHE A 141 -11.18 0.73 11.72
C PHE A 141 -10.33 1.33 10.60
N VAL A 142 -10.68 2.54 10.18
CA VAL A 142 -9.97 3.28 9.15
C VAL A 142 -9.75 4.70 9.63
N SER A 143 -8.53 5.20 9.50
CA SER A 143 -8.22 6.61 9.64
C SER A 143 -7.68 7.14 8.33
N GLY A 144 -7.98 8.39 7.98
CA GLY A 144 -7.44 9.01 6.76
C GLY A 144 -7.79 10.49 6.70
N SER A 145 -7.32 11.18 5.67
CA SER A 145 -7.64 12.59 5.44
C SER A 145 -8.07 12.85 4.00
N ALA A 146 -8.82 13.93 3.79
CA ALA A 146 -9.30 14.35 2.48
C ALA A 146 -8.16 14.90 1.60
N HIS A 147 -7.11 15.44 2.22
CA HIS A 147 -5.91 15.95 1.55
C HIS A 147 -4.70 15.91 2.48
N GLN A 148 -3.50 16.02 1.91
CA GLN A 148 -2.27 16.00 2.69
C GLN A 148 -2.24 17.16 3.69
N GLY A 149 -1.89 16.86 4.95
CA GLY A 149 -1.88 17.84 6.04
C GLY A 149 -3.26 18.27 6.56
N GLY A 150 -4.35 17.68 6.06
CA GLY A 150 -5.71 17.92 6.58
C GLY A 150 -5.98 17.22 7.92
N PRO A 151 -7.14 17.50 8.55
CA PRO A 151 -7.55 16.77 9.73
C PRO A 151 -7.77 15.29 9.40
N THR A 152 -7.36 14.42 10.33
CA THR A 152 -7.60 12.97 10.22
C THR A 152 -9.03 12.66 10.67
N GLY A 153 -9.82 12.10 9.75
CA GLY A 153 -11.11 11.48 10.04
C GLY A 153 -10.95 10.01 10.42
N PHE A 154 -11.95 9.47 11.09
CA PHE A 154 -11.96 8.11 11.61
C PHE A 154 -13.29 7.43 11.31
N PHE A 155 -13.22 6.17 10.93
CA PHE A 155 -14.35 5.43 10.37
C PHE A 155 -14.33 3.98 10.87
N LEU A 156 -15.53 3.42 11.04
CA LEU A 156 -15.74 1.98 11.21
C LEU A 156 -16.45 1.45 9.97
N VAL A 157 -15.80 0.49 9.30
CA VAL A 157 -16.30 -0.14 8.09
C VAL A 157 -16.75 -1.56 8.40
N ASP A 158 -18.01 -1.84 8.13
CA ASP A 158 -18.58 -3.18 8.27
C ASP A 158 -17.97 -4.12 7.21
N GLN A 159 -17.32 -5.22 7.62
CA GLN A 159 -16.69 -6.14 6.67
C GLN A 159 -17.69 -7.00 5.88
N GLN A 160 -18.93 -7.13 6.34
CA GLN A 160 -19.98 -7.88 5.67
C GLN A 160 -20.72 -6.99 4.65
N THR A 161 -21.06 -5.76 5.05
CA THR A 161 -21.87 -4.85 4.22
C THR A 161 -21.05 -3.82 3.45
N GLY A 162 -19.79 -3.59 3.83
CA GLY A 162 -18.93 -2.54 3.26
C GLY A 162 -19.33 -1.13 3.71
N LYS A 163 -20.27 -0.99 4.64
CA LYS A 163 -20.80 0.31 5.06
C LYS A 163 -19.76 1.07 5.90
N CYS A 164 -19.34 2.24 5.43
CA CYS A 164 -18.58 3.23 6.20
C CYS A 164 -19.49 3.96 7.20
N ASN A 165 -19.09 4.02 8.48
CA ASN A 165 -19.70 4.90 9.47
C ASN A 165 -18.62 5.80 10.09
N THR A 166 -18.82 7.11 10.06
CA THR A 166 -17.91 8.09 10.67
C THR A 166 -17.97 8.03 12.19
N ILE A 167 -16.82 8.23 12.84
CA ILE A 167 -16.70 8.37 14.29
C ILE A 167 -16.55 9.86 14.62
N ASP A 168 -17.65 10.50 15.02
CA ASP A 168 -17.70 11.96 15.22
C ASP A 168 -17.19 12.42 16.62
N GLU A 169 -17.13 11.52 17.61
CA GLU A 169 -16.79 11.85 19.01
C GLU A 169 -15.41 11.33 19.44
N ILE A 170 -14.35 11.79 18.80
CA ILE A 170 -12.98 11.54 19.29
C ILE A 170 -12.57 12.72 20.16
N SER A 171 -12.44 12.47 21.46
CA SER A 171 -11.94 13.45 22.43
C SER A 171 -10.63 14.05 21.94
N GLN A 172 -10.53 15.39 21.93
CA GLN A 172 -9.31 16.12 21.58
C GLN A 172 -8.10 15.75 22.46
N GLN A 173 -8.31 15.01 23.55
CA GLN A 173 -7.22 14.47 24.38
C GLN A 173 -6.37 13.42 23.67
N PHE A 174 -6.84 12.85 22.54
CA PHE A 174 -6.11 11.86 21.74
C PHE A 174 -5.71 12.38 20.34
N SER A 175 -5.71 13.70 20.12
CA SER A 175 -5.28 14.27 18.84
C SER A 175 -3.77 14.56 18.80
N GLY A 176 -3.08 14.05 17.78
CA GLY A 176 -1.67 14.31 17.50
C GLY A 176 -1.27 13.80 16.11
N PHE A 177 -0.13 14.24 15.59
CA PHE A 177 0.40 13.73 14.33
C PHE A 177 0.87 12.28 14.51
N ILE A 178 0.06 11.32 14.07
CA ILE A 178 0.50 9.94 13.89
C ILE A 178 0.81 9.76 12.41
N GLN A 179 2.07 9.62 12.07
CA GLN A 179 2.50 9.07 10.79
C GLN A 179 2.59 7.56 10.99
N SER A 180 1.47 6.85 10.84
CA SER A 180 1.42 5.40 11.03
C SER A 180 1.78 4.71 9.72
N GLY A 181 2.90 3.99 9.71
CA GLY A 181 3.00 2.77 8.94
C GLY A 181 2.57 1.64 9.86
N CYS A 182 1.33 1.15 9.77
CA CYS A 182 0.96 -0.08 10.45
C CYS A 182 1.15 -1.25 9.47
N CYS A 183 2.05 -2.16 9.82
CA CYS A 183 1.90 -3.56 9.45
C CYS A 183 1.01 -4.14 10.55
N VAL A 184 -0.11 -4.76 10.17
CA VAL A 184 -0.92 -5.55 11.10
C VAL A 184 -0.70 -6.98 10.68
N ASP A 185 0.12 -7.68 11.44
CA ASP A 185 0.24 -9.13 11.35
C ASP A 185 -1.07 -9.75 11.88
N ILE A 186 -1.67 -10.65 11.11
CA ILE A 186 -2.86 -11.44 11.49
C ILE A 186 -2.41 -12.85 11.87
#